data_AF-A0A7Y5WTI6-F1
#
_entry.id   AF-A0A7Y5WTI6-F1
#
_cell.length_a   1.000
_cell.length_b   1.000
_cell.length_c   1.000
_cell.angle_alpha   90.00
_cell.angle_beta   90.00
_cell.angle_gamma   90.00
#
_symmetry.space_group_name_H-M   'P 1'
#
loop_
_entity.id
_entity.type
_entity.pdbx_description
1 polymer ?
#
loop_
_entity_poly.entity_id
_entity_poly.type
_entity_poly.pdbx_seq_one_letter_code
_entity_poly.pdbx_strand_id
1 'polypeptide(L)'
;SRNFAERAWPGGTAVGRRLKMGDTAARGRWYTVIGVAAPTRYRELASPPPTLYLPAAQFQMTATMLVLRTSAPLERLVPLIRDRVHDVDPHVTVMRVASFTDMLGRPLARPRFNAFLLGVFAICALLLAAIGLYAVIAAFVHQRDREIAVRLALGATPARVRRLVLAEAIRLGGAGALIGLAGAAIASRVLRSVLFEVDPLDPLTMGGAAVLLIVASGAAGYLPARWATRLDATAMLRGG
;
A
#
# COMPACT_ATOMS: atom_id res chain seq x y z
N SER A 1 11.16 23.26 -13.02
CA SER A 1 9.93 22.57 -12.59
C SER A 1 9.12 23.49 -11.66
N ARG A 2 7.81 23.22 -11.47
CA ARG A 2 6.91 24.07 -10.65
C ARG A 2 7.40 24.28 -9.20
N ASN A 3 7.78 23.21 -8.52
CA ASN A 3 8.36 23.25 -7.16
C ASN A 3 9.63 24.13 -7.05
N PHE A 4 10.43 24.22 -8.10
CA PHE A 4 11.57 25.14 -8.13
C PHE A 4 11.12 26.59 -8.36
N ALA A 5 10.19 26.79 -9.30
CA ALA A 5 9.65 28.11 -9.62
C ALA A 5 9.02 28.79 -8.39
N GLU A 6 8.23 28.05 -7.61
CA GLU A 6 7.59 28.54 -6.38
C GLU A 6 8.62 28.92 -5.30
N ARG A 7 9.74 28.20 -5.21
CA ARG A 7 10.82 28.50 -4.26
C ARG A 7 11.64 29.71 -4.67
N ALA A 8 11.95 29.85 -5.97
CA ALA A 8 12.79 30.92 -6.48
C ALA A 8 12.03 32.25 -6.66
N TRP A 9 10.73 32.19 -6.97
CA TRP A 9 9.87 33.35 -7.17
C TRP A 9 8.51 33.14 -6.48
N PRO A 10 8.44 33.25 -5.15
CA PRO A 10 7.19 33.07 -4.42
C PRO A 10 6.14 34.10 -4.86
N GLY A 11 4.95 33.64 -5.25
CA GLY A 11 3.81 34.49 -5.63
C GLY A 11 3.90 35.19 -6.99
N GLY A 12 4.94 34.92 -7.80
CA GLY A 12 5.14 35.55 -9.11
C GLY A 12 5.17 34.59 -10.30
N THR A 13 5.09 35.14 -11.51
CA THR A 13 5.31 34.36 -12.74
C THR A 13 6.80 34.09 -12.93
N ALA A 14 7.16 32.80 -13.04
CA ALA A 14 8.54 32.40 -13.29
C ALA A 14 8.97 32.60 -14.75
N VAL A 15 8.03 32.54 -15.70
CA VAL A 15 8.31 32.72 -17.13
C VAL A 15 8.78 34.15 -17.40
N GLY A 16 9.84 34.30 -18.18
CA GLY A 16 10.48 35.59 -18.49
C GLY A 16 11.52 36.04 -17.46
N ARG A 17 11.58 35.43 -16.27
CA ARG A 17 12.63 35.70 -15.27
C ARG A 17 13.95 35.08 -15.70
N ARG A 18 15.04 35.62 -15.17
CA ARG A 18 16.41 35.16 -15.46
C ARG A 18 17.02 34.51 -14.23
N LEU A 19 17.81 33.46 -14.45
CA LEU A 19 18.56 32.75 -13.44
C LEU A 19 20.00 32.56 -13.91
N LYS A 20 20.92 32.48 -12.96
CA LYS A 20 22.33 32.26 -13.20
C LYS A 20 22.77 31.05 -12.39
N MET A 21 23.59 30.19 -12.99
CA MET A 21 24.15 29.03 -12.31
C MET A 21 25.40 29.45 -11.53
N GLY A 22 25.45 29.14 -10.24
CA GLY A 22 26.48 29.61 -9.32
C GLY A 22 26.14 30.96 -8.68
N ASP A 23 27.13 31.60 -8.07
CA ASP A 23 26.95 32.90 -7.43
C ASP A 23 26.77 34.05 -8.45
N THR A 24 26.16 35.14 -8.00
CA THR A 24 26.02 36.41 -8.71
C THR A 24 27.36 36.93 -9.26
N ALA A 25 28.45 36.77 -8.51
CA ALA A 25 29.82 37.12 -8.92
C ALA A 25 30.48 36.11 -9.88
N ALA A 26 29.90 34.92 -10.09
CA ALA A 26 30.49 33.91 -10.97
C ALA A 26 30.47 34.37 -12.43
N ARG A 27 31.43 33.96 -13.28
CA ARG A 27 31.45 34.30 -14.72
C ARG A 27 30.39 33.55 -15.57
N GLY A 28 29.39 32.95 -14.93
CA GLY A 28 28.36 32.13 -15.59
C GLY A 28 27.40 32.93 -16.47
N ARG A 29 26.80 32.25 -17.45
CA ARG A 29 25.76 32.81 -18.33
C ARG A 29 24.42 32.94 -17.60
N TRP A 30 23.65 33.96 -17.99
CA TRP A 30 22.26 34.14 -17.58
C TRP A 30 21.33 33.33 -18.48
N TYR A 31 20.43 32.55 -17.89
CA TYR A 31 19.39 31.79 -18.56
C TYR A 31 18.03 32.43 -18.33
N THR A 32 17.17 32.44 -19.34
CA THR A 32 15.79 32.93 -19.22
C THR A 32 14.83 31.75 -19.10
N VAL A 33 13.91 31.83 -18.16
CA VAL A 33 12.86 30.81 -17.97
C VAL A 33 11.83 30.97 -19.08
N ILE A 34 11.72 29.97 -19.95
CA ILE A 34 10.76 29.95 -21.07
C ILE A 34 9.48 29.17 -20.75
N GLY A 35 9.47 28.40 -19.66
CA GLY A 35 8.33 27.56 -19.30
C GLY A 35 8.50 26.83 -17.96
N VAL A 36 7.40 26.29 -17.45
CA VAL A 36 7.34 25.57 -16.18
C VAL A 36 6.71 24.20 -16.39
N ALA A 37 7.50 23.15 -16.21
CA ALA A 37 7.01 21.77 -16.21
C ALA A 37 6.47 21.35 -14.83
N ALA A 38 5.58 20.35 -14.81
CA ALA A 38 5.11 19.72 -13.59
C ALA A 38 6.28 19.16 -12.74
N PRO A 39 6.14 19.05 -11.41
CA PRO A 39 7.15 18.41 -10.57
C PRO A 39 7.40 16.98 -11.05
N THR A 40 8.66 16.64 -11.29
CA THR A 40 9.06 15.30 -11.77
C THR A 40 9.75 14.54 -10.65
N ARG A 41 9.25 13.34 -10.36
CA ARG A 41 9.81 12.42 -9.36
C ARG A 41 10.69 11.41 -10.06
N TYR A 42 12.01 11.56 -9.97
CA TYR A 42 12.96 10.70 -10.69
C TYR A 42 14.07 10.10 -9.82
N ARG A 43 14.26 10.61 -8.59
CA ARG A 43 15.34 10.18 -7.67
C ARG A 43 14.81 9.95 -6.26
N GLU A 44 13.96 10.85 -5.80
CA GLU A 44 13.17 10.72 -4.59
C GLU A 44 11.70 10.68 -4.97
N LEU A 45 11.00 9.61 -4.57
CA LEU A 45 9.53 9.56 -4.68
C LEU A 45 8.90 10.50 -3.63
N ALA A 46 9.64 10.76 -2.54
CA ALA A 46 9.13 11.46 -1.38
C ALA A 46 9.05 12.98 -1.55
N SER A 47 10.11 13.57 -2.10
CA SER A 47 10.16 15.00 -2.38
C SER A 47 10.70 15.17 -3.78
N PRO A 48 9.90 15.64 -4.76
CA PRO A 48 10.43 15.90 -6.08
C PRO A 48 11.53 16.97 -5.93
N PRO A 49 12.79 16.67 -6.29
CA PRO A 49 13.83 17.68 -6.18
C PRO A 49 13.54 18.83 -7.15
N PRO A 50 13.95 20.06 -6.82
CA PRO A 50 13.90 21.16 -7.77
C PRO A 50 14.71 20.79 -9.02
N THR A 51 14.06 20.81 -10.19
CA THR A 51 14.65 20.31 -11.44
C THR A 51 14.63 21.40 -12.50
N LEU A 52 15.80 21.68 -13.08
CA LEU A 52 15.97 22.58 -14.21
C LEU A 52 16.09 21.75 -15.49
N TYR A 53 15.36 22.17 -16.53
CA TYR A 53 15.47 21.59 -17.87
C TYR A 53 16.19 22.60 -18.75
N LEU A 54 17.32 22.19 -19.31
CA LEU A 54 18.13 23.01 -20.19
C LEU A 54 18.23 22.30 -21.55
N PRO A 55 18.17 23.04 -22.67
CA PRO A 55 18.42 22.47 -23.98
C PRO A 55 19.85 21.89 -24.05
N ALA A 56 19.98 20.66 -24.54
CA ALA A 56 21.27 19.99 -24.67
C ALA A 56 22.28 20.79 -25.52
N ALA A 57 21.80 21.58 -26.49
CA ALA A 57 22.65 22.48 -27.29
C ALA A 57 23.24 23.65 -26.49
N GLN A 58 22.59 24.09 -25.41
CA GLN A 58 23.05 25.21 -24.57
C GLN A 58 23.88 24.74 -23.38
N PHE A 59 23.65 23.52 -22.91
CA PHE A 59 24.33 22.93 -21.77
C PHE A 59 24.80 21.52 -22.11
N GLN A 60 25.89 21.47 -22.88
CA GLN A 60 26.59 20.25 -23.27
C GLN A 60 27.45 19.74 -22.10
N MET A 61 26.85 19.37 -20.97
CA MET A 61 27.54 18.39 -20.11
C MET A 61 27.55 17.08 -20.87
N THR A 62 28.69 16.36 -20.87
CA THR A 62 28.87 15.05 -21.49
C THR A 62 27.62 14.20 -21.27
N ALA A 63 26.80 14.04 -22.31
CA ALA A 63 25.50 13.40 -22.20
C ALA A 63 25.72 11.93 -21.83
N THR A 64 25.68 11.61 -20.54
CA THR A 64 26.01 10.27 -20.03
C THR A 64 24.83 9.29 -20.17
N MET A 65 23.66 9.78 -20.56
CA MET A 65 22.43 8.99 -20.62
C MET A 65 21.57 9.39 -21.81
N LEU A 66 21.19 8.40 -22.61
CA LEU A 66 20.22 8.51 -23.68
C LEU A 66 18.91 7.85 -23.23
N VAL A 67 17.79 8.56 -23.38
CA VAL A 67 16.46 8.06 -23.05
C VAL A 67 15.70 7.79 -24.35
N LEU A 68 15.27 6.55 -24.54
CA LEU A 68 14.52 6.11 -25.71
C LEU A 68 13.12 5.70 -25.29
N ARG A 69 12.10 6.23 -25.96
CA ARG A 69 10.72 5.77 -25.81
C ARG A 69 10.41 4.79 -26.94
N THR A 70 10.01 3.58 -26.59
CA THR A 70 9.76 2.50 -27.53
C THR A 70 8.82 1.47 -26.91
N SER A 71 8.07 0.77 -27.76
CA SER A 71 7.23 -0.37 -27.40
C SER A 71 7.91 -1.72 -27.66
N ALA A 72 9.09 -1.72 -28.28
CA ALA A 72 9.82 -2.94 -28.57
C ALA A 72 10.50 -3.50 -27.30
N PRO A 73 10.65 -4.83 -27.21
CA PRO A 73 11.28 -5.47 -26.07
C PRO A 73 12.79 -5.20 -26.05
N LEU A 74 13.37 -5.11 -24.84
CA LEU A 74 14.73 -4.64 -24.62
C LEU A 74 15.77 -5.54 -25.31
N GLU A 75 15.48 -6.84 -25.38
CA GLU A 75 16.31 -7.89 -25.98
C GLU A 75 16.58 -7.63 -27.46
N ARG A 76 15.61 -7.03 -28.17
CA ARG A 76 15.75 -6.67 -29.59
C ARG A 76 16.40 -5.30 -29.79
N LEU A 77 16.24 -4.39 -28.82
CA LEU A 77 16.73 -3.02 -28.91
C LEU A 77 18.20 -2.87 -28.51
N VAL A 78 18.64 -3.62 -27.49
CA VAL A 78 20.00 -3.49 -26.94
C VAL A 78 21.07 -3.77 -28.00
N PRO A 79 21.00 -4.86 -28.81
CA PRO A 79 21.99 -5.10 -29.85
C PRO A 79 21.97 -3.99 -30.89
N LEU A 80 20.78 -3.62 -31.37
CA LEU A 80 20.60 -2.57 -32.39
C LEU A 80 21.15 -1.22 -31.94
N ILE A 81 20.93 -0.83 -30.67
CA ILE A 81 21.49 0.40 -30.10
C ILE A 81 23.01 0.31 -30.01
N ARG A 82 23.56 -0.81 -29.56
CA ARG A 82 25.02 -1.00 -29.46
C ARG A 82 25.69 -0.91 -30.82
N ASP A 83 25.15 -1.60 -31.81
CA ASP A 83 25.66 -1.58 -33.19
C ASP A 83 25.63 -0.16 -33.74
N ARG A 84 24.51 0.56 -33.58
CA ARG A 84 24.37 1.91 -34.13
C ARG A 84 25.19 2.96 -33.39
N VAL A 85 25.40 2.81 -32.09
CA VAL A 85 26.31 3.68 -31.34
C VAL A 85 27.75 3.43 -31.77
N HIS A 86 28.13 2.16 -31.95
CA HIS A 86 29.46 1.79 -32.42
C HIS A 86 29.76 2.30 -33.83
N ASP A 87 28.78 2.28 -34.74
CA ASP A 87 28.89 2.86 -36.09
C ASP A 87 29.16 4.38 -36.06
N VAL A 88 28.61 5.08 -35.06
CA VAL A 88 28.75 6.54 -34.93
C VAL A 88 30.07 6.91 -34.25
N ASP A 89 30.43 6.21 -33.16
CA ASP A 89 31.68 6.41 -32.44
C ASP A 89 32.13 5.09 -31.76
N PRO A 90 33.17 4.43 -32.30
CA PRO A 90 33.71 3.19 -31.72
C PRO A 90 34.28 3.35 -30.30
N HIS A 91 34.60 4.57 -29.87
CA HIS A 91 35.15 4.83 -28.53
C HIS A 91 34.07 4.96 -27.45
N VAL A 92 32.78 5.03 -27.83
CA VAL A 92 31.67 5.16 -26.87
C VAL A 92 31.16 3.79 -26.45
N THR A 93 31.38 3.43 -25.19
CA THR A 93 30.87 2.17 -24.62
C THR A 93 29.50 2.36 -23.97
N VAL A 94 28.50 1.62 -24.45
CA VAL A 94 27.19 1.53 -23.79
C VAL A 94 27.29 0.66 -22.54
N MET A 95 27.49 1.29 -21.38
CA MET A 95 27.74 0.62 -20.09
C MET A 95 26.52 -0.12 -19.54
N ARG A 96 25.32 0.49 -19.65
CA ARG A 96 24.10 -0.08 -19.08
C ARG A 96 22.88 0.36 -19.90
N VAL A 97 22.12 -0.62 -20.35
CA VAL A 97 20.76 -0.44 -20.87
C VAL A 97 19.81 -1.06 -19.88
N ALA A 98 18.82 -0.30 -19.43
CA ALA A 98 17.82 -0.79 -18.49
C ALA A 98 16.47 -0.20 -18.87
N SER A 99 15.41 -0.98 -18.66
CA SER A 99 14.06 -0.44 -18.77
C SER A 99 13.81 0.59 -17.67
N PHE A 100 12.85 1.49 -17.90
CA PHE A 100 12.43 2.43 -16.86
C PHE A 100 11.94 1.68 -15.59
N THR A 101 11.28 0.54 -15.77
CA THR A 101 10.81 -0.33 -14.68
C THR A 101 11.95 -0.92 -13.86
N ASP A 102 13.06 -1.33 -14.49
CA ASP A 102 14.23 -1.85 -13.76
C ASP A 102 14.95 -0.74 -12.98
N MET A 103 14.97 0.48 -13.51
CA MET A 103 15.51 1.63 -12.79
C MET A 103 14.69 1.97 -11.53
N LEU A 104 13.38 1.69 -11.54
CA LEU A 104 12.51 1.86 -10.38
C LEU A 104 12.63 0.73 -9.34
N GLY A 105 13.21 -0.41 -9.70
CA GLY A 105 13.34 -1.56 -8.80
C GLY A 105 14.10 -1.24 -7.49
N ARG A 106 15.21 -0.48 -7.56
CA ARG A 106 15.98 -0.08 -6.37
C ARG A 106 15.24 0.92 -5.48
N PRO A 107 14.68 2.03 -5.99
CA PRO A 107 13.84 2.93 -5.19
C PRO A 107 12.65 2.25 -4.52
N LEU A 108 12.02 1.28 -5.20
CA LEU A 108 10.82 0.58 -4.71
C LEU A 108 11.11 -0.62 -3.80
N ALA A 109 12.36 -1.06 -3.69
CA ALA A 109 12.72 -2.24 -2.88
C ALA A 109 12.37 -2.07 -1.39
N ARG A 110 12.71 -0.90 -0.80
CA ARG A 110 12.40 -0.60 0.61
C ARG A 110 10.89 -0.55 0.88
N PRO A 111 10.08 0.21 0.11
CA PRO A 111 8.62 0.19 0.24
C PRO A 111 8.02 -1.21 0.12
N ARG A 112 8.47 -2.03 -0.85
CA ARG A 112 7.97 -3.40 -1.05
C ARG A 112 8.30 -4.32 0.13
N PHE A 113 9.52 -4.22 0.65
CA PHE A 113 9.92 -5.00 1.82
C PHE A 113 9.11 -4.63 3.07
N ASN A 114 8.91 -3.33 3.32
CA ASN A 114 8.07 -2.88 4.43
C ASN A 114 6.62 -3.34 4.26
N ALA A 115 6.05 -3.23 3.06
CA ALA A 115 4.70 -3.71 2.77
C ALA A 115 4.57 -5.23 3.01
N PHE A 116 5.58 -6.00 2.64
CA PHE A 116 5.62 -7.44 2.91
C PHE A 116 5.62 -7.73 4.42
N LEU A 117 6.48 -7.06 5.21
CA LEU A 117 6.52 -7.24 6.66
C LEU A 117 5.19 -6.85 7.34
N LEU A 118 4.61 -5.71 6.94
CA LEU A 118 3.30 -5.30 7.43
C LEU A 118 2.21 -6.33 7.07
N GLY A 119 2.28 -6.92 5.87
CA GLY A 119 1.38 -7.99 5.44
C GLY A 119 1.50 -9.23 6.33
N VAL A 120 2.73 -9.66 6.66
CA VAL A 120 2.97 -10.78 7.58
C VAL A 120 2.40 -10.47 8.97
N PHE A 121 2.67 -9.28 9.52
CA PHE A 121 2.11 -8.90 10.82
C PHE A 121 0.59 -8.80 10.81
N ALA A 122 -0.01 -8.31 9.71
CA ALA A 122 -1.46 -8.25 9.57
C ALA A 122 -2.08 -9.65 9.57
N ILE A 123 -1.46 -10.63 8.89
CA ILE A 123 -1.90 -12.03 8.91
C ILE A 123 -1.80 -12.60 10.33
N CYS A 124 -0.68 -12.41 11.01
CA CYS A 124 -0.50 -12.88 12.40
C CYS A 124 -1.54 -12.26 13.35
N ALA A 125 -1.76 -10.95 13.24
CA ALA A 125 -2.76 -10.23 14.03
C ALA A 125 -4.18 -10.75 13.77
N LEU A 126 -4.52 -11.02 12.50
CA LEU A 126 -5.80 -11.60 12.12
C LEU A 126 -6.01 -13.00 12.72
N LEU A 127 -4.97 -13.84 12.68
CA LEU A 127 -5.00 -15.16 13.31
C LEU A 127 -5.17 -15.07 14.82
N LEU A 128 -4.41 -14.20 15.50
CA LEU A 128 -4.54 -13.98 16.94
C LEU A 128 -5.94 -13.47 17.31
N ALA A 129 -6.49 -12.54 16.54
CA ALA A 129 -7.85 -12.05 16.73
C ALA A 129 -8.90 -13.15 16.53
N ALA A 130 -8.75 -13.98 15.50
CA ALA A 130 -9.65 -15.12 15.25
C ALA A 130 -9.59 -16.15 16.38
N ILE A 131 -8.39 -16.49 16.87
CA ILE A 131 -8.20 -17.40 18.01
C ILE A 131 -8.82 -16.82 19.29
N GLY A 132 -8.59 -15.53 19.57
CA GLY A 132 -9.17 -14.85 20.72
C GLY A 132 -10.71 -14.83 20.67
N LEU A 133 -11.28 -14.50 19.51
CA LEU A 133 -12.73 -14.53 19.31
C LEU A 133 -13.30 -15.95 19.46
N TYR A 134 -12.62 -16.96 18.91
CA TYR A 134 -12.98 -18.36 19.12
C TYR A 134 -13.00 -18.72 20.61
N ALA A 135 -11.96 -18.36 21.37
CA ALA A 135 -11.86 -18.66 22.80
C ALA A 135 -13.00 -17.99 23.60
N VAL A 136 -13.31 -16.72 23.31
CA VAL A 136 -14.40 -15.99 23.96
C VAL A 136 -15.76 -16.62 23.65
N ILE A 137 -16.04 -16.95 22.38
CA ILE A 137 -17.32 -17.57 22.00
C ILE A 137 -17.44 -18.98 22.58
N ALA A 138 -16.38 -19.78 22.54
CA ALA A 138 -16.37 -21.12 23.12
C ALA A 138 -16.64 -21.08 24.63
N ALA A 139 -16.01 -20.15 25.36
CA ALA A 139 -16.28 -19.94 26.78
C ALA A 139 -17.73 -19.52 27.05
N PHE A 140 -18.28 -18.64 26.20
CA PHE A 140 -19.67 -18.19 26.32
C PHE A 140 -20.70 -19.31 26.08
N VAL A 141 -20.42 -20.20 25.14
CA VAL A 141 -21.22 -21.42 24.92
C VAL A 141 -21.14 -22.30 26.16
N HIS A 142 -19.94 -22.63 26.65
CA HIS A 142 -19.77 -23.49 27.83
C HIS A 142 -20.45 -22.95 29.10
N GLN A 143 -20.44 -21.64 29.31
CA GLN A 143 -21.14 -21.05 30.47
C GLN A 143 -22.68 -21.12 30.35
N ARG A 144 -23.22 -21.25 29.13
CA ARG A 144 -24.67 -21.29 28.85
C ARG A 144 -25.19 -22.68 28.50
N ASP A 145 -24.35 -23.69 28.61
CA ASP A 145 -24.64 -25.09 28.30
C ASP A 145 -25.92 -25.59 29.00
N ARG A 146 -26.14 -25.24 30.29
CA ARG A 146 -27.38 -25.58 31.02
C ARG A 146 -28.64 -24.91 30.45
N GLU A 147 -28.59 -23.62 30.11
CA GLU A 147 -29.74 -22.92 29.51
C GLU A 147 -30.05 -23.43 28.11
N ILE A 148 -29.01 -23.73 27.33
CA ILE A 148 -29.14 -24.26 25.98
C ILE A 148 -29.75 -25.66 26.02
N ALA A 149 -29.30 -26.52 26.95
CA ALA A 149 -29.86 -27.84 27.18
C ALA A 149 -31.34 -27.80 27.59
N VAL A 150 -31.72 -26.90 28.51
CA VAL A 150 -33.12 -26.69 28.91
C VAL A 150 -33.97 -26.22 27.72
N ARG A 151 -33.48 -25.28 26.91
CA ARG A 151 -34.20 -24.81 25.71
C ARG A 151 -34.37 -25.91 24.67
N LEU A 152 -33.35 -26.74 24.44
CA LEU A 152 -33.45 -27.90 23.56
C LEU A 152 -34.47 -28.93 24.09
N ALA A 153 -34.46 -29.21 25.39
CA ALA A 153 -35.43 -30.10 26.04
C ALA A 153 -36.88 -29.58 25.93
N LEU A 154 -37.06 -28.26 25.91
CA LEU A 154 -38.34 -27.58 25.65
C LEU A 154 -38.70 -27.49 24.15
N GLY A 155 -37.93 -28.14 23.26
CA GLY A 155 -38.21 -28.22 21.82
C GLY A 155 -37.60 -27.11 20.96
N ALA A 156 -36.67 -26.31 21.48
CA ALA A 156 -36.00 -25.29 20.67
C ALA A 156 -35.12 -25.94 19.59
N THR A 157 -35.35 -25.57 18.32
CA THR A 157 -34.54 -26.05 17.20
C THR A 157 -33.05 -25.64 17.32
N PRO A 158 -32.08 -26.53 17.00
CA PRO A 158 -30.65 -26.23 17.00
C PRO A 158 -30.26 -25.01 16.14
N ALA A 159 -31.04 -24.73 15.09
CA ALA A 159 -30.89 -23.56 14.23
C ALA A 159 -31.02 -22.23 15.00
N ARG A 160 -31.91 -22.17 16.01
CA ARG A 160 -32.14 -20.96 16.81
C ARG A 160 -30.98 -20.68 17.76
N VAL A 161 -30.34 -21.71 18.29
CA VAL A 161 -29.12 -21.61 19.11
C VAL A 161 -27.95 -21.15 18.25
N ARG A 162 -27.74 -21.78 17.08
CA ARG A 162 -26.70 -21.36 16.11
C ARG A 162 -26.85 -19.89 15.70
N ARG A 163 -28.07 -19.43 15.44
CA ARG A 163 -28.32 -18.02 15.07
C ARG A 163 -27.93 -17.05 16.17
N LEU A 164 -28.16 -17.43 17.43
CA LEU A 164 -27.86 -16.59 18.59
C LEU A 164 -26.34 -16.46 18.80
N VAL A 165 -25.60 -17.57 18.70
CA VAL A 165 -24.13 -17.57 18.78
C VAL A 165 -23.52 -16.80 17.61
N LEU A 166 -24.02 -17.01 16.39
CA LEU A 166 -23.53 -16.31 15.21
C LEU A 166 -23.82 -14.81 15.25
N ALA A 167 -24.99 -14.40 15.76
CA ALA A 167 -25.33 -13.00 15.95
C ALA A 167 -24.38 -12.30 16.94
N GLU A 168 -24.02 -12.98 18.03
CA GLU A 168 -23.05 -12.43 18.99
C GLU A 168 -21.64 -12.32 18.38
N ALA A 169 -21.21 -13.34 17.63
CA ALA A 169 -19.95 -13.33 16.90
C ALA A 169 -19.87 -12.17 15.90
N ILE A 170 -20.94 -11.95 15.13
CA ILE A 170 -21.04 -10.85 14.15
C ILE A 170 -21.07 -9.50 14.86
N ARG A 171 -21.76 -9.39 16.00
CA ARG A 171 -21.84 -8.13 16.77
C ARG A 171 -20.48 -7.73 17.33
N LEU A 172 -19.77 -8.67 17.95
CA LEU A 172 -18.42 -8.45 18.47
C LEU A 172 -17.42 -8.19 17.35
N GLY A 173 -17.48 -8.98 16.26
CA GLY A 173 -16.65 -8.78 15.08
C GLY A 173 -16.89 -7.43 14.39
N GLY A 174 -18.16 -7.02 14.28
CA GLY A 174 -18.54 -5.73 13.70
C GLY A 174 -18.09 -4.54 14.54
N ALA A 175 -18.22 -4.61 15.87
CA ALA A 175 -17.70 -3.59 16.78
C ALA A 175 -16.17 -3.49 16.69
N GLY A 176 -15.48 -4.63 16.70
CA GLY A 176 -14.02 -4.69 16.51
C GLY A 176 -13.59 -4.13 15.15
N ALA A 177 -14.32 -4.43 14.08
CA ALA A 177 -14.05 -3.89 12.75
C ALA A 177 -14.22 -2.37 12.70
N LEU A 178 -15.27 -1.81 13.30
CA LEU A 178 -15.46 -0.35 13.37
C LEU A 178 -14.32 0.34 14.13
N ILE A 179 -13.93 -0.21 15.28
CA ILE A 179 -12.80 0.32 16.07
C ILE A 179 -11.49 0.19 15.28
N GLY A 180 -11.27 -0.95 14.63
CA GLY A 180 -10.09 -1.21 13.81
C GLY A 180 -9.99 -0.26 12.60
N LEU A 181 -11.11 -0.02 11.91
CA LEU A 181 -11.17 0.92 10.78
C LEU A 181 -10.92 2.37 11.24
N ALA A 182 -11.47 2.77 12.39
CA ALA A 182 -11.19 4.08 12.98
C ALA A 182 -9.70 4.22 13.36
N GLY A 183 -9.13 3.19 14.01
CA GLY A 183 -7.71 3.14 14.33
C GLY A 183 -6.83 3.18 13.09
N ALA A 184 -7.19 2.44 12.04
CA ALA A 184 -6.51 2.45 10.74
C ALA A 184 -6.55 3.83 10.09
N ALA A 185 -7.69 4.53 10.13
CA ALA A 185 -7.82 5.89 9.60
C ALA A 185 -6.97 6.92 10.36
N ILE A 186 -6.80 6.74 11.68
CA ILE A 186 -5.92 7.60 12.49
C ILE A 186 -4.45 7.28 12.18
N ALA A 187 -4.08 6.00 12.17
CA ALA A 187 -2.73 5.57 11.85
C ALA A 187 -2.32 5.98 10.43
N SER A 188 -3.23 5.89 9.47
CA SER A 188 -2.99 6.27 8.08
C SER A 188 -2.71 7.78 7.93
N ARG A 189 -3.32 8.63 8.77
CA ARG A 189 -2.98 10.06 8.85
C ARG A 189 -1.55 10.30 9.34
N VAL A 190 -1.11 9.55 10.36
CA VAL A 190 0.27 9.65 10.88
C VAL A 190 1.27 9.14 9.85
N LEU A 191 0.93 8.04 9.16
CA LEU A 191 1.77 7.43 8.12
C LEU A 191 1.73 8.18 6.78
N ARG A 192 0.91 9.22 6.62
CA ARG A 192 0.82 10.02 5.38
C ARG A 192 2.14 10.69 5.02
N SER A 193 3.02 10.92 6.00
CA SER A 193 4.39 11.41 5.78
C SER A 193 5.33 10.35 5.19
N VAL A 194 4.93 9.07 5.24
CA VAL A 194 5.70 7.89 4.80
C VAL A 194 5.07 7.23 3.56
N LEU A 195 3.75 7.26 3.42
CA LEU A 195 3.00 6.73 2.27
C LEU A 195 2.90 7.78 1.16
N PHE A 196 3.65 7.58 0.07
CA PHE A 196 3.61 8.46 -1.09
C PHE A 196 2.53 8.01 -2.09
N GLU A 197 1.61 8.94 -2.39
CA GLU A 197 0.68 8.90 -3.54
C GLU A 197 -0.36 7.77 -3.56
N VAL A 198 -0.43 6.94 -2.52
CA VAL A 198 -1.59 6.07 -2.27
C VAL A 198 -2.53 6.85 -1.34
N ASP A 199 -3.79 7.01 -1.75
CA ASP A 199 -4.78 7.61 -0.85
C ASP A 199 -4.90 6.72 0.39
N PRO A 200 -4.53 7.18 1.60
CA PRO A 200 -4.46 6.33 2.79
C PRO A 200 -5.83 5.76 3.19
N LEU A 201 -6.90 6.22 2.54
CA LEU A 201 -8.30 5.89 2.75
C LEU A 201 -8.95 5.44 1.42
N ASP A 202 -8.23 4.68 0.60
CA ASP A 202 -8.84 4.05 -0.58
C ASP A 202 -10.07 3.22 -0.15
N PRO A 203 -11.29 3.56 -0.61
CA PRO A 203 -12.52 2.88 -0.21
C PRO A 203 -12.50 1.39 -0.54
N LEU A 204 -11.80 1.00 -1.62
CA LEU A 204 -11.73 -0.39 -2.05
C LEU A 204 -10.87 -1.22 -1.09
N THR A 205 -9.75 -0.66 -0.65
CA THR A 205 -8.87 -1.28 0.37
C THR A 205 -9.56 -1.35 1.74
N MET A 206 -10.20 -0.27 2.20
CA MET A 206 -10.92 -0.27 3.48
C MET A 206 -12.14 -1.20 3.46
N GLY A 207 -12.91 -1.20 2.36
CA GLY A 207 -14.03 -2.10 2.17
C GLY A 207 -13.59 -3.57 2.16
N GLY A 208 -12.51 -3.88 1.44
CA GLY A 208 -11.92 -5.21 1.42
C GLY A 208 -11.49 -5.69 2.81
N ALA A 209 -10.83 -4.82 3.59
CA ALA A 209 -10.42 -5.12 4.97
C ALA A 209 -11.64 -5.38 5.89
N ALA A 210 -12.69 -4.57 5.77
CA ALA A 210 -13.92 -4.75 6.54
C ALA A 210 -14.61 -6.09 6.24
N VAL A 211 -14.73 -6.44 4.95
CA VAL A 211 -15.30 -7.73 4.53
C VAL A 211 -14.45 -8.89 5.04
N LEU A 212 -13.13 -8.80 4.92
CA LEU A 212 -12.21 -9.83 5.40
C LEU A 212 -12.36 -10.06 6.91
N LEU A 213 -12.44 -8.99 7.71
CA LEU A 213 -12.65 -9.07 9.15
C LEU A 213 -13.99 -9.73 9.50
N ILE A 214 -15.08 -9.36 8.82
CA ILE A 214 -16.41 -9.95 9.03
C ILE A 214 -16.41 -11.44 8.70
N VAL A 215 -15.79 -11.83 7.57
CA VAL A 215 -15.67 -13.24 7.16
C VAL A 215 -14.84 -14.02 8.17
N ALA A 216 -13.70 -13.47 8.62
CA ALA A 216 -12.86 -14.11 9.62
C ALA A 216 -13.57 -14.26 10.97
N SER A 217 -14.29 -13.23 11.43
CA SER A 217 -15.09 -13.30 12.66
C SER A 217 -16.22 -14.34 12.56
N GLY A 218 -16.92 -14.38 11.42
CA GLY A 218 -17.94 -15.37 11.15
C GLY A 218 -17.38 -16.80 11.14
N ALA A 219 -16.24 -17.02 10.49
CA ALA A 219 -15.57 -18.32 10.45
C ALA A 219 -15.12 -18.78 11.85
N ALA A 220 -14.52 -17.88 12.64
CA ALA A 220 -14.09 -18.15 14.01
C ALA A 220 -15.27 -18.51 14.93
N GLY A 221 -16.42 -17.83 14.79
CA GLY A 221 -17.63 -18.10 15.57
C GLY A 221 -18.43 -19.33 15.09
N TYR A 222 -18.28 -19.73 13.83
CA TYR A 222 -19.04 -20.84 13.25
C TYR A 222 -18.65 -22.21 13.82
N LEU A 223 -17.35 -22.45 14.07
CA LEU A 223 -16.88 -23.71 14.67
C LEU A 223 -17.51 -24.01 16.04
N PRO A 224 -17.39 -23.12 17.06
CA PRO A 224 -17.97 -23.38 18.37
C PRO A 224 -19.50 -23.43 18.33
N ALA A 225 -20.16 -22.64 17.47
CA ALA A 225 -21.60 -22.73 17.27
C ALA A 225 -22.04 -24.09 16.69
N ARG A 226 -21.23 -24.70 15.83
CA ARG A 226 -21.47 -26.04 15.27
C ARG A 226 -21.21 -27.14 16.29
N TRP A 227 -20.20 -26.99 17.15
CA TRP A 227 -19.96 -27.93 18.26
C TRP A 227 -21.07 -27.89 19.32
N ALA A 228 -21.55 -26.70 19.70
CA ALA A 228 -22.65 -26.50 20.65
C ALA A 228 -23.96 -27.22 20.27
N THR A 229 -24.16 -27.49 18.98
CA THR A 229 -25.36 -28.15 18.46
C THR A 229 -25.18 -29.62 18.13
N ARG A 230 -23.95 -30.12 18.18
CA ARG A 230 -23.60 -31.53 17.93
C ARG A 230 -23.25 -32.30 19.19
N LEU A 231 -22.87 -31.62 20.27
CA LEU A 231 -22.67 -32.25 21.57
C LEU A 231 -24.05 -32.67 22.10
N ASP A 232 -24.23 -33.98 22.15
CA ASP A 232 -25.46 -34.69 22.49
C ASP A 232 -26.21 -34.12 23.69
N ALA A 233 -27.43 -33.64 23.44
CA ALA A 233 -28.40 -33.32 24.49
C ALA A 233 -28.64 -34.48 25.47
N THR A 234 -28.38 -35.72 25.03
CA THR A 234 -28.49 -36.94 25.84
C THR A 234 -27.27 -37.20 26.74
N ALA A 235 -26.06 -36.75 26.36
CA ALA A 235 -24.87 -36.84 27.20
C ALA A 235 -24.89 -35.79 28.32
N MET A 236 -25.39 -34.59 28.03
CA MET A 236 -25.48 -33.48 29.00
C MET A 236 -26.50 -33.72 30.13
N LEU A 237 -27.53 -34.54 29.91
CA LEU A 237 -28.53 -34.88 30.93
C LEU A 237 -28.12 -36.04 31.85
N ARG A 238 -27.06 -36.79 31.51
CA ARG A 238 -26.58 -37.95 32.27
C ARG A 238 -25.41 -37.66 33.21
N GLY A 239 -24.77 -36.49 33.10
CA GLY A 239 -23.63 -36.09 33.92
C GLY A 239 -23.97 -35.11 35.06
N GLY A 240 -25.25 -35.00 35.43
CA GLY A 240 -25.73 -34.19 36.55
C GLY A 240 -25.99 -35.01 37.80
#